data_AF-A0A3N0CIE7-F1
#
_entry.id   AF-A0A3N0CIE7-F1
#
_cell.length_a   1.000
_cell.length_b   1.000
_cell.length_c   1.000
_cell.angle_alpha   90.00
_cell.angle_beta   90.00
_cell.angle_gamma   90.00
#
_symmetry.space_group_name_H-M   'P 1'
#
loop_
_entity.id
_entity.type
_entity.pdbx_description
1 polymer ?
#
loop_
_entity_poly.entity_id
_entity_poly.type
_entity_poly.pdbx_seq_one_letter_code
_entity_poly.pdbx_strand_id
1 'polypeptide(L)'
;MTPEEQLASYLSGARWFGGKSRPFEVAGMTVIELAPGVSTNLVTVSSGDSEDVYQVPLSSYDEPQERLAHARVGAWDDRHHYDAVHDRDAMHVWLRAFAGEAVADARVSFRRTDDHALDTSTHSTLYSGEQSNSSLAFGEDSLLKIFRRLTPGLNPDIEIHEALTRAGNPHIAALHGYAAITTAAGDELQLAMLQQFLRTASDGWELALASARNLFTQADLHAETVHVEEAGGDFAAEAHRLGATLAEVHGVLAEAFGTSPLDLGEVARTMGRRFHEAVEIVPELAGLKDGLLAEFAALAGVTDPESAQRVHGDLHLGQTLRTSVGWKLVDFEGEPVKDLAERRLPDSPWRDVAGMIRSFDYAAATVARDLGSTSDEAAQVSYRSGEWTAHNTQAFLSGYAEQRQRPISAAEQVLLAAYVADKAVYEATYEARNRPGWLAIPLTALTALGQARP
;
A
#
# COMPACT_ATOMS: atom_id res chain seq x y z
N MET A 1 6.20 37.46 -4.87
CA MET A 1 6.57 36.16 -4.27
C MET A 1 7.49 35.46 -5.26
N THR A 2 8.58 34.88 -4.79
CA THR A 2 9.47 34.09 -5.66
C THR A 2 8.76 32.79 -6.11
N PRO A 3 9.25 32.08 -7.15
CA PRO A 3 8.75 30.76 -7.50
C PRO A 3 8.75 29.80 -6.31
N GLU A 4 9.82 29.82 -5.51
CA GLU A 4 10.03 28.97 -4.33
C GLU A 4 8.98 29.23 -3.25
N GLU A 5 8.68 30.49 -2.95
CA GLU A 5 7.64 30.88 -1.97
C GLU A 5 6.24 30.40 -2.41
N GLN A 6 5.95 30.51 -3.70
CA GLN A 6 4.66 30.07 -4.26
C GLN A 6 4.53 28.54 -4.26
N LEU A 7 5.61 27.82 -4.64
CA LEU A 7 5.67 26.37 -4.54
C LEU A 7 5.54 25.90 -3.09
N ALA A 8 6.23 26.52 -2.14
CA ALA A 8 6.11 26.19 -0.72
C ALA A 8 4.66 26.35 -0.23
N SER A 9 3.99 27.43 -0.64
CA SER A 9 2.58 27.65 -0.34
C SER A 9 1.69 26.55 -0.92
N TYR A 10 1.87 26.20 -2.20
CA TYR A 10 1.13 25.12 -2.84
C TYR A 10 1.37 23.75 -2.16
N LEU A 11 2.64 23.39 -1.88
CA LEU A 11 3.02 22.13 -1.22
C LEU A 11 2.37 21.99 0.16
N SER A 12 2.26 23.08 0.92
CA SER A 12 1.61 23.06 2.24
C SER A 12 0.13 22.63 2.17
N GLY A 13 -0.56 22.97 1.07
CA GLY A 13 -1.94 22.57 0.79
C GLY A 13 -2.05 21.15 0.21
N ALA A 14 -1.06 20.70 -0.54
CA ALA A 14 -1.07 19.43 -1.25
C ALA A 14 -1.18 18.22 -0.30
N ARG A 15 -2.17 17.35 -0.49
CA ARG A 15 -2.40 16.21 0.42
C ARG A 15 -1.24 15.20 0.45
N TRP A 16 -0.57 15.04 -0.69
CA TRP A 16 0.56 14.12 -0.88
C TRP A 16 1.88 14.61 -0.30
N PHE A 17 1.94 15.85 0.19
CA PHE A 17 3.16 16.40 0.77
C PHE A 17 3.33 15.92 2.21
N GLY A 18 4.36 15.11 2.46
CA GLY A 18 4.65 14.51 3.76
C GLY A 18 5.30 15.45 4.78
N GLY A 19 5.81 16.60 4.36
CA GLY A 19 6.57 17.53 5.20
C GLY A 19 5.74 18.49 6.07
N LYS A 20 4.41 18.39 6.09
CA LYS A 20 3.52 19.39 6.74
C LYS A 20 3.71 19.56 8.25
N SER A 21 4.25 18.54 8.91
CA SER A 21 4.41 18.51 10.37
C SER A 21 5.70 19.20 10.86
N ARG A 22 6.56 19.65 9.93
CA ARG A 22 7.84 20.27 10.24
C ARG A 22 8.01 21.56 9.44
N PRO A 23 8.78 22.55 9.94
CA PRO A 23 9.23 23.65 9.11
C PRO A 23 9.99 23.12 7.89
N PHE A 24 9.73 23.69 6.73
CA PHE A 24 10.42 23.34 5.48
C PHE A 24 10.57 24.58 4.60
N GLU A 25 11.51 24.51 3.66
CA GLU A 25 11.69 25.49 2.59
C GLU A 25 11.92 24.79 1.25
N VAL A 26 11.58 25.46 0.15
CA VAL A 26 11.92 25.01 -1.20
C VAL A 26 13.34 25.49 -1.50
N ALA A 27 14.30 24.58 -1.46
CA ALA A 27 15.72 24.86 -1.65
C ALA A 27 16.12 24.99 -3.13
N GLY A 28 15.31 24.41 -4.03
CA GLY A 28 15.54 24.53 -5.46
C GLY A 28 14.46 23.86 -6.30
N MET A 29 14.46 24.19 -7.59
CA MET A 29 13.59 23.60 -8.59
C MET A 29 14.38 23.32 -9.87
N THR A 30 14.31 22.08 -10.35
CA THR A 30 14.79 21.70 -11.69
C THR A 30 13.60 21.51 -12.61
N VAL A 31 13.48 22.35 -13.63
CA VAL A 31 12.44 22.25 -14.65
C VAL A 31 12.87 21.23 -15.71
N ILE A 32 12.02 20.24 -16.00
CA ILE A 32 12.22 19.27 -17.07
C ILE A 32 11.07 19.41 -18.06
N GLU A 33 11.36 19.96 -19.23
CA GLU A 33 10.33 20.21 -20.25
C GLU A 33 9.98 18.91 -20.99
N LEU A 34 8.69 18.57 -21.03
CA LEU A 34 8.19 17.43 -21.80
C LEU A 34 7.70 17.88 -23.17
N ALA A 35 7.02 19.03 -23.21
CA ALA A 35 6.55 19.72 -24.41
C ALA A 35 6.39 21.21 -24.11
N PRO A 36 6.22 22.08 -25.12
CA PRO A 36 5.97 23.50 -24.89
C PRO A 36 4.81 23.75 -23.92
N GLY A 37 5.13 24.37 -22.77
CA GLY A 37 4.15 24.65 -21.70
C GLY A 37 3.79 23.47 -20.82
N VAL A 38 4.45 22.31 -20.95
CA VAL A 38 4.24 21.12 -20.11
C VAL A 38 5.59 20.63 -19.58
N SER A 39 5.75 20.62 -18.26
CA SER A 39 6.98 20.19 -17.61
C SER A 39 6.71 19.26 -16.43
N THR A 40 7.74 18.52 -16.03
CA THR A 40 7.80 17.87 -14.72
C THR A 40 8.91 18.53 -13.91
N ASN A 41 8.58 19.06 -12.74
CA ASN A 41 9.51 19.89 -11.96
C ASN A 41 9.97 19.09 -10.76
N LEU A 42 11.28 18.96 -10.59
CA LEU A 42 11.86 18.34 -9.40
C LEU A 42 12.13 19.45 -8.39
N VAL A 43 11.34 19.47 -7.33
CA VAL A 43 11.37 20.47 -6.26
C VAL A 43 12.12 19.87 -5.08
N THR A 44 13.28 20.41 -4.77
CA THR A 44 14.06 20.03 -3.57
C THR A 44 13.50 20.78 -2.37
N VAL A 45 13.06 20.03 -1.37
CA VAL A 45 12.51 20.54 -0.11
C VAL A 45 13.48 20.22 1.01
N SER A 46 13.92 21.25 1.73
CA SER A 46 14.77 21.10 2.92
C SER A 46 13.93 21.20 4.18
N SER A 47 14.13 20.26 5.13
CA SER A 47 13.54 20.29 6.46
C SER A 47 14.57 19.83 7.50
N GLY A 48 15.14 20.80 8.23
CA GLY A 48 16.23 20.54 9.17
C GLY A 48 17.47 20.03 8.43
N ASP A 49 17.95 18.84 8.80
CA ASP A 49 19.11 18.18 8.18
C ASP A 49 18.73 17.21 7.04
N SER A 50 17.46 17.21 6.62
CA SER A 50 16.95 16.30 5.57
C SER A 50 16.53 17.07 4.32
N GLU A 51 16.84 16.50 3.15
CA GLU A 51 16.37 16.96 1.86
C GLU A 51 15.54 15.88 1.17
N ASP A 52 14.37 16.27 0.68
CA ASP A 52 13.48 15.42 -0.10
C ASP A 52 13.27 16.02 -1.50
N VAL A 53 13.17 15.17 -2.51
CA VAL A 53 12.83 15.60 -3.87
C VAL A 53 11.38 15.27 -4.17
N TYR A 54 10.60 16.29 -4.53
CA TYR A 54 9.20 16.14 -4.93
C TYR A 54 9.03 16.43 -6.43
N GLN A 55 8.25 15.60 -7.10
CA GLN A 55 7.82 15.83 -8.47
C GLN A 55 6.54 16.67 -8.49
N VAL A 56 6.58 17.79 -9.21
CA VAL A 56 5.42 18.66 -9.48
C VAL A 56 5.28 18.85 -10.99
N PRO A 57 4.43 18.04 -11.66
CA PRO A 57 4.07 18.28 -13.05
C PRO A 57 3.35 19.63 -13.19
N LEU A 58 3.79 20.48 -14.11
CA LEU A 58 3.21 21.80 -14.33
C LEU A 58 2.76 21.97 -15.78
N SER A 59 1.60 22.61 -15.93
CA SER A 59 1.11 23.18 -17.18
C SER A 59 1.19 24.70 -17.08
N SER A 60 1.80 25.35 -18.07
CA SER A 60 2.14 26.76 -18.04
C SER A 60 1.50 27.51 -19.22
N TYR A 61 0.78 28.59 -18.91
CA TYR A 61 0.03 29.39 -19.89
C TYR A 61 0.42 30.87 -19.82
N ASP A 62 0.32 31.58 -20.95
CA ASP A 62 0.58 33.03 -20.99
C ASP A 62 -0.51 33.82 -20.24
N GLU A 63 -1.75 33.33 -20.30
CA GLU A 63 -2.92 33.93 -19.66
C GLU A 63 -3.52 32.99 -18.59
N PRO A 64 -4.17 33.53 -17.53
CA PRO A 64 -4.85 32.73 -16.53
C PRO A 64 -5.91 31.79 -17.12
N GLN A 65 -5.89 30.53 -16.70
CA GLN A 65 -6.88 29.51 -17.06
C GLN A 65 -7.93 29.35 -15.96
N GLU A 66 -9.14 29.89 -16.17
CA GLU A 66 -10.23 29.80 -15.19
C GLU A 66 -10.60 28.35 -14.84
N ARG A 67 -10.61 27.45 -15.85
CA ARG A 67 -10.89 26.01 -15.66
C ARG A 67 -9.91 25.31 -14.71
N LEU A 68 -8.69 25.85 -14.57
CA LEU A 68 -7.62 25.31 -13.72
C LEU A 68 -7.41 26.12 -12.44
N ALA A 69 -8.25 27.11 -12.14
CA ALA A 69 -8.05 28.01 -11.00
C ALA A 69 -7.86 27.27 -9.66
N HIS A 70 -8.55 26.14 -9.47
CA HIS A 70 -8.44 25.28 -8.28
C HIS A 70 -7.09 24.55 -8.15
N ALA A 71 -6.37 24.39 -9.26
CA ALA A 71 -5.07 23.73 -9.35
C ALA A 71 -3.91 24.71 -9.55
N ARG A 72 -4.14 26.01 -9.31
CA ARG A 72 -3.13 27.05 -9.49
C ARG A 72 -1.98 26.86 -8.49
N VAL A 73 -0.76 26.80 -9.02
CA VAL A 73 0.48 26.71 -8.24
C VAL A 73 1.07 28.09 -8.04
N GLY A 74 1.13 28.92 -9.09
CA GLY A 74 1.66 30.27 -9.00
C GLY A 74 1.78 30.98 -10.33
N ALA A 75 2.49 32.11 -10.33
CA ALA A 75 2.88 32.84 -11.54
C ALA A 75 4.33 33.31 -11.40
N TRP A 76 5.14 32.98 -12.40
CA TRP A 76 6.55 33.37 -12.53
C TRP A 76 6.98 33.25 -13.99
N ASP A 77 8.06 33.93 -14.37
CA ASP A 77 8.57 34.02 -15.75
C ASP A 77 7.50 34.44 -16.78
N ASP A 78 6.65 35.41 -16.40
CA ASP A 78 5.52 35.90 -17.21
C ASP A 78 4.53 34.81 -17.64
N ARG A 79 4.45 33.69 -16.91
CA ARG A 79 3.51 32.59 -17.13
C ARG A 79 2.72 32.23 -15.88
N HIS A 80 1.55 31.65 -16.09
CA HIS A 80 0.66 31.10 -15.07
C HIS A 80 0.83 29.58 -15.00
N HIS A 81 1.13 29.06 -13.81
CA HIS A 81 1.47 27.65 -13.60
C HIS A 81 0.39 26.95 -12.78
N TYR A 82 0.02 25.75 -13.24
CA TYR A 82 -1.01 24.91 -12.66
C TYR A 82 -0.49 23.48 -12.52
N ASP A 83 -0.97 22.75 -11.51
CA ASP A 83 -0.65 21.33 -11.35
C ASP A 83 -1.21 20.53 -12.53
N ALA A 84 -0.31 20.01 -13.37
CA ALA A 84 -0.68 19.46 -14.67
C ALA A 84 -1.58 18.24 -14.56
N VAL A 85 -1.64 17.56 -13.40
CA VAL A 85 -2.54 16.41 -13.21
C VAL A 85 -4.02 16.80 -13.30
N HIS A 86 -4.33 18.09 -13.16
CA HIS A 86 -5.67 18.65 -13.35
C HIS A 86 -5.91 19.13 -14.79
N ASP A 87 -4.90 19.10 -15.64
CA ASP A 87 -4.95 19.57 -17.00
C ASP A 87 -4.89 18.42 -18.01
N ARG A 88 -6.02 18.19 -18.69
CA ARG A 88 -6.17 17.09 -19.65
C ARG A 88 -5.19 17.20 -20.81
N ASP A 89 -4.94 18.40 -21.31
CA ASP A 89 -4.04 18.62 -22.45
C ASP A 89 -2.60 18.31 -22.06
N ALA A 90 -2.20 18.70 -20.85
CA ALA A 90 -0.87 18.39 -20.32
C ALA A 90 -0.69 16.89 -20.07
N MET A 91 -1.69 16.20 -19.51
CA MET A 91 -1.62 14.75 -19.28
C MET A 91 -1.67 13.93 -20.57
N HIS A 92 -2.26 14.48 -21.63
CA HIS A 92 -2.22 13.87 -22.96
C HIS A 92 -0.80 13.80 -23.54
N VAL A 93 0.09 14.75 -23.20
CA VAL A 93 1.52 14.68 -23.55
C VAL A 93 2.18 13.44 -22.95
N TRP A 94 1.87 13.11 -21.69
CA TRP A 94 2.40 11.92 -21.03
C TRP A 94 1.93 10.64 -21.73
N LEU A 95 0.64 10.54 -22.07
CA LEU A 95 0.08 9.38 -22.78
C LEU A 95 0.73 9.18 -24.15
N ARG A 96 0.89 10.26 -24.93
CA ARG A 96 1.54 10.21 -26.25
C ARG A 96 3.03 9.86 -26.15
N ALA A 97 3.71 10.33 -25.10
CA ALA A 97 5.09 9.95 -24.82
C ALA A 97 5.22 8.43 -24.53
N PHE A 98 4.30 7.86 -23.75
CA PHE A 98 4.22 6.40 -23.59
C PHE A 98 3.93 5.67 -24.91
N ALA A 99 3.15 6.27 -25.82
CA ALA A 99 2.90 5.74 -27.15
C ALA A 99 4.07 5.93 -28.15
N GLY A 100 5.20 6.47 -27.70
CA GLY A 100 6.44 6.56 -28.48
C GLY A 100 6.72 7.94 -29.09
N GLU A 101 5.96 8.98 -28.75
CA GLU A 101 6.29 10.34 -29.16
C GLU A 101 7.47 10.91 -28.35
N ALA A 102 8.37 11.60 -29.03
CA ALA A 102 9.52 12.20 -28.39
C ALA A 102 9.12 13.38 -27.50
N VAL A 103 9.74 13.47 -26.32
CA VAL A 103 9.65 14.61 -25.41
C VAL A 103 10.81 15.57 -25.61
N ALA A 104 10.64 16.83 -25.19
CA ALA A 104 11.61 17.89 -25.40
C ALA A 104 12.96 17.64 -24.69
N ASP A 105 12.93 17.18 -23.43
CA ASP A 105 14.14 16.84 -22.67
C ASP A 105 14.52 15.36 -22.87
N ALA A 106 15.64 15.14 -23.58
CA ALA A 106 16.15 13.80 -23.89
C ALA A 106 16.63 12.99 -22.67
N ARG A 107 16.73 13.61 -21.48
CA ARG A 107 17.04 12.88 -20.23
C ARG A 107 15.83 12.09 -19.72
N VAL A 108 14.63 12.42 -20.17
CA VAL A 108 13.40 11.71 -19.82
C VAL A 108 13.17 10.57 -20.80
N SER A 109 12.90 9.40 -20.25
CA SER A 109 12.59 8.19 -21.01
C SER A 109 11.24 7.64 -20.59
N PHE A 110 10.47 7.17 -21.57
CA PHE A 110 9.21 6.45 -21.39
C PHE A 110 9.44 5.04 -21.93
N ARG A 111 9.34 4.04 -21.06
CA ARG A 111 9.67 2.64 -21.38
C ARG A 111 8.41 1.80 -21.33
N ARG A 112 8.11 1.12 -22.43
CA ARG A 112 7.03 0.12 -22.54
C ARG A 112 7.52 -1.23 -22.02
N THR A 113 6.69 -1.88 -21.22
CA THR A 113 6.95 -3.23 -20.68
C THR A 113 6.13 -4.31 -21.38
N ASP A 114 5.18 -3.90 -22.22
CA ASP A 114 4.39 -4.75 -23.09
C ASP A 114 4.04 -4.04 -24.42
N ASP A 115 3.47 -4.81 -25.35
CA ASP A 115 2.99 -4.35 -26.64
C ASP A 115 1.52 -3.89 -26.59
N HIS A 116 0.97 -3.61 -25.40
CA HIS A 116 -0.42 -3.17 -25.26
C HIS A 116 -0.62 -1.84 -25.97
N ALA A 117 -1.63 -1.78 -26.86
CA ALA A 117 -1.90 -0.62 -27.69
C ALA A 117 -2.64 0.45 -26.87
N LEU A 118 -2.02 1.64 -26.77
CA LEU A 118 -2.62 2.78 -26.06
C LEU A 118 -3.51 3.60 -27.00
N ASP A 119 -4.76 3.83 -26.60
CA ASP A 119 -5.62 4.80 -27.26
C ASP A 119 -5.27 6.23 -26.81
N THR A 120 -4.39 6.86 -27.58
CA THR A 120 -3.95 8.23 -27.32
C THR A 120 -5.06 9.27 -27.51
N SER A 121 -6.25 8.93 -28.01
CA SER A 121 -7.36 9.88 -28.15
C SER A 121 -8.16 10.07 -26.85
N THR A 122 -7.92 9.23 -25.84
CA THR A 122 -8.65 9.27 -24.56
C THR A 122 -8.32 10.50 -23.71
N HIS A 123 -9.21 10.81 -22.78
CA HIS A 123 -9.02 11.89 -21.81
C HIS A 123 -8.55 11.34 -20.46
N SER A 124 -7.75 12.15 -19.75
CA SER A 124 -7.39 11.86 -18.36
C SER A 124 -8.55 12.18 -17.40
N THR A 125 -8.74 11.30 -16.42
CA THR A 125 -9.63 11.50 -15.28
C THR A 125 -8.84 11.24 -14.00
N LEU A 126 -8.67 12.28 -13.18
CA LEU A 126 -7.94 12.20 -11.92
C LEU A 126 -8.74 11.42 -10.87
N TYR A 127 -8.09 10.47 -10.18
CA TYR A 127 -8.65 9.82 -9.00
C TYR A 127 -8.49 10.69 -7.77
N SER A 128 -9.60 10.91 -7.06
CA SER A 128 -9.59 11.57 -5.76
C SER A 128 -9.37 10.55 -4.64
N GLY A 129 -8.47 10.84 -3.70
CA GLY A 129 -8.36 10.07 -2.44
C GLY A 129 -6.99 9.52 -2.11
N GLU A 130 -6.05 9.52 -3.05
CA GLU A 130 -4.69 9.00 -2.84
C GLU A 130 -3.86 9.90 -1.90
N GLN A 131 -3.00 9.26 -1.08
CA GLN A 131 -2.27 9.94 -0.01
C GLN A 131 -0.81 10.25 -0.33
N SER A 132 -0.14 9.52 -1.22
CA SER A 132 1.30 9.70 -1.52
C SER A 132 1.58 10.09 -2.97
N ASN A 133 0.66 9.78 -3.88
CA ASN A 133 0.85 9.88 -5.33
C ASN A 133 -0.35 10.57 -6.00
N SER A 134 -0.33 10.67 -7.33
CA SER A 134 -1.48 11.13 -8.11
C SER A 134 -1.75 10.18 -9.28
N SER A 135 -2.90 9.51 -9.25
CA SER A 135 -3.31 8.61 -10.33
C SER A 135 -4.39 9.16 -11.23
N LEU A 136 -4.25 8.89 -12.52
CA LEU A 136 -5.17 9.31 -13.57
C LEU A 136 -5.55 8.13 -14.44
N ALA A 137 -6.84 7.89 -14.68
CA ALA A 137 -7.28 6.99 -15.73
C ALA A 137 -7.22 7.69 -17.09
N PHE A 138 -6.68 7.01 -18.09
CA PHE A 138 -6.80 7.37 -19.50
C PHE A 138 -7.92 6.54 -20.13
N GLY A 139 -9.06 7.20 -20.32
CA GLY A 139 -10.30 6.55 -20.71
C GLY A 139 -10.68 5.48 -19.70
N GLU A 140 -10.86 4.26 -20.17
CA GLU A 140 -11.15 3.11 -19.31
C GLU A 140 -10.06 2.03 -19.40
N ASP A 141 -8.93 2.30 -20.06
CA ASP A 141 -7.98 1.25 -20.42
C ASP A 141 -6.73 1.24 -19.53
N SER A 142 -6.16 2.42 -19.27
CA SER A 142 -4.88 2.56 -18.58
C SER A 142 -4.97 3.50 -17.39
N LEU A 143 -4.20 3.24 -16.35
CA LEU A 143 -4.06 4.06 -15.15
C LEU A 143 -2.61 4.53 -15.05
N LEU A 144 -2.39 5.84 -15.03
CA LEU A 144 -1.10 6.47 -14.81
C LEU A 144 -0.99 6.87 -13.34
N LYS A 145 -0.02 6.30 -12.61
CA LYS A 145 0.35 6.71 -11.25
C LYS A 145 1.61 7.57 -11.32
N ILE A 146 1.49 8.85 -10.95
CA ILE A 146 2.59 9.81 -10.89
C ILE A 146 3.14 9.84 -9.46
N PHE A 147 4.43 9.54 -9.30
CA PHE A 147 5.09 9.54 -8.00
C PHE A 147 5.37 10.96 -7.54
N ARG A 148 4.85 11.38 -6.38
CA ARG A 148 5.03 12.77 -5.93
C ARG A 148 6.30 12.97 -5.12
N ARG A 149 6.70 12.01 -4.30
CA ARG A 149 8.02 12.01 -3.64
C ARG A 149 8.92 11.04 -4.40
N LEU A 150 10.08 11.52 -4.84
CA LEU A 150 11.05 10.71 -5.58
C LEU A 150 12.18 10.31 -4.65
N THR A 151 12.60 9.05 -4.77
CA THR A 151 13.78 8.53 -4.06
C THR A 151 14.69 7.88 -5.09
N PRO A 152 16.02 8.14 -5.05
CA PRO A 152 16.96 7.48 -5.93
C PRO A 152 16.89 5.95 -5.83
N GLY A 153 16.94 5.27 -6.98
CA GLY A 153 16.91 3.82 -7.08
C GLY A 153 15.64 3.28 -7.74
N LEU A 154 15.55 1.95 -7.79
CA LEU A 154 14.40 1.25 -8.38
C LEU A 154 13.20 1.32 -7.43
N ASN A 155 12.06 1.79 -7.95
CA ASN A 155 10.80 1.76 -7.22
C ASN A 155 10.31 0.29 -7.11
N PRO A 156 10.06 -0.24 -5.90
CA PRO A 156 9.55 -1.58 -5.69
C PRO A 156 8.25 -1.87 -6.45
N ASP A 157 7.36 -0.87 -6.58
CA ASP A 157 6.07 -1.02 -7.25
C ASP A 157 6.28 -1.30 -8.75
N ILE A 158 7.18 -0.57 -9.40
CA ILE A 158 7.56 -0.83 -10.80
C ILE A 158 8.30 -2.17 -10.91
N GLU A 159 9.33 -2.40 -10.10
CA GLU A 159 10.19 -3.58 -10.17
C GLU A 159 9.37 -4.88 -10.03
N ILE A 160 8.46 -4.92 -9.06
CA ILE A 160 7.59 -6.07 -8.80
C ILE A 160 6.52 -6.21 -9.88
N HIS A 161 5.83 -5.13 -10.27
CA HIS A 161 4.83 -5.22 -11.32
C HIS A 161 5.44 -5.64 -12.66
N GLU A 162 6.64 -5.19 -12.99
CA GLU A 162 7.35 -5.59 -14.20
C GLU A 162 7.65 -7.09 -14.20
N ALA A 163 8.15 -7.62 -13.09
CA ALA A 163 8.42 -9.05 -12.94
C ALA A 163 7.15 -9.91 -13.04
N LEU A 164 6.09 -9.53 -12.34
CA LEU A 164 4.80 -10.23 -12.35
C LEU A 164 4.12 -10.16 -13.72
N THR A 165 4.20 -9.00 -14.40
CA THR A 165 3.66 -8.83 -15.77
C THR A 165 4.41 -9.70 -16.77
N ARG A 166 5.75 -9.73 -16.70
CA ARG A 166 6.58 -10.58 -17.57
C ARG A 166 6.29 -12.07 -17.37
N ALA A 167 5.99 -12.48 -16.14
CA ALA A 167 5.59 -13.84 -15.82
C ALA A 167 4.14 -14.17 -16.23
N GLY A 168 3.37 -13.20 -16.75
CA GLY A 168 1.97 -13.37 -17.12
C GLY A 168 1.06 -13.60 -15.92
N ASN A 169 1.45 -13.16 -14.72
CA ASN A 169 0.68 -13.37 -13.51
C ASN A 169 -0.67 -12.62 -13.58
N PRO A 170 -1.82 -13.33 -13.46
CA PRO A 170 -3.13 -12.73 -13.62
C PRO A 170 -3.61 -11.97 -12.38
N HIS A 171 -2.82 -11.88 -11.32
CA HIS A 171 -3.20 -11.32 -10.02
C HIS A 171 -2.67 -9.91 -9.77
N ILE A 172 -2.22 -9.21 -10.81
CA ILE A 172 -1.89 -7.78 -10.76
C ILE A 172 -2.55 -7.04 -11.92
N ALA A 173 -2.56 -5.71 -11.85
CA ALA A 173 -2.80 -4.87 -13.02
C ALA A 173 -1.53 -4.88 -13.88
N ALA A 174 -1.62 -5.34 -15.13
CA ALA A 174 -0.45 -5.45 -15.99
C ALA A 174 0.28 -4.10 -16.11
N LEU A 175 1.61 -4.11 -15.95
CA LEU A 175 2.43 -2.93 -16.18
C LEU A 175 2.56 -2.72 -17.68
N HIS A 176 2.08 -1.57 -18.14
CA HIS A 176 2.19 -1.15 -19.53
C HIS A 176 3.49 -0.37 -19.77
N GLY A 177 3.99 0.35 -18.77
CA GLY A 177 5.30 0.98 -18.83
C GLY A 177 5.61 1.89 -17.64
N TYR A 178 6.76 2.55 -17.66
CA TYR A 178 7.11 3.59 -16.68
C TYR A 178 7.92 4.73 -17.33
N ALA A 179 7.87 5.90 -16.71
CA ALA A 179 8.65 7.07 -17.08
C ALA A 179 9.77 7.28 -16.06
N ALA A 180 10.96 7.66 -16.53
CA ALA A 180 12.12 7.91 -15.67
C ALA A 180 13.01 9.01 -16.25
N ILE A 181 13.75 9.70 -15.37
CA ILE A 181 14.79 10.66 -15.76
C ILE A 181 16.17 10.21 -15.27
N THR A 182 17.17 10.36 -16.14
CA THR A 182 18.57 10.27 -15.74
C THR A 182 19.06 11.62 -15.20
N THR A 183 19.42 11.65 -13.93
CA THR A 183 19.95 12.85 -13.26
C THR A 183 21.35 13.21 -13.76
N ALA A 184 21.84 14.41 -13.44
CA ALA A 184 23.20 14.83 -13.78
C ALA A 184 24.28 13.94 -13.11
N ALA A 185 23.96 13.29 -11.99
CA ALA A 185 24.84 12.35 -11.30
C ALA A 185 24.85 10.94 -11.95
N GLY A 186 23.96 10.69 -12.93
CA GLY A 186 23.79 9.39 -13.58
C GLY A 186 22.77 8.48 -12.91
N ASP A 187 22.22 8.87 -11.75
CA ASP A 187 21.15 8.13 -11.09
C ASP A 187 19.84 8.21 -11.89
N GLU A 188 19.05 7.14 -11.85
CA GLU A 188 17.70 7.11 -12.41
C GLU A 188 16.66 7.44 -11.33
N LEU A 189 15.76 8.38 -11.65
CA LEU A 189 14.56 8.65 -10.86
C LEU A 189 13.33 8.22 -11.66
N GLN A 190 12.58 7.27 -11.12
CA GLN A 190 11.33 6.81 -11.71
C GLN A 190 10.20 7.79 -11.37
N LEU A 191 9.60 8.38 -12.40
CA LEU A 191 8.68 9.51 -12.33
C LEU A 191 7.22 9.08 -12.27
N ALA A 192 6.86 8.03 -13.02
CA ALA A 192 5.49 7.54 -13.11
C ALA A 192 5.48 6.10 -13.60
N MET A 193 4.38 5.39 -13.35
CA MET A 193 4.08 4.10 -13.95
C MET A 193 2.70 4.11 -14.61
N LEU A 194 2.60 3.42 -15.74
CA LEU A 194 1.37 3.21 -16.51
C LEU A 194 1.01 1.74 -16.42
N GLN A 195 -0.19 1.44 -15.93
CA GLN A 195 -0.67 0.08 -15.71
C GLN A 195 -2.08 -0.08 -16.26
N GLN A 196 -2.55 -1.33 -16.33
CA GLN A 196 -3.91 -1.66 -16.68
C GLN A 196 -4.90 -1.00 -15.73
N PHE A 197 -5.93 -0.34 -16.27
CA PHE A 197 -7.03 0.15 -15.46
C PHE A 197 -8.08 -0.94 -15.23
N LEU A 198 -8.34 -1.27 -13.96
CA LEU A 198 -9.28 -2.31 -13.56
C LEU A 198 -10.70 -1.76 -13.40
N ARG A 199 -11.39 -1.52 -14.53
CA ARG A 199 -12.72 -0.84 -14.60
C ARG A 199 -13.77 -1.34 -13.61
N THR A 200 -13.86 -2.66 -13.42
CA THR A 200 -14.90 -3.30 -12.60
C THR A 200 -14.39 -3.72 -11.23
N ALA A 201 -13.24 -3.20 -10.80
CA ALA A 201 -12.66 -3.56 -9.52
C ALA A 201 -13.54 -3.02 -8.38
N SER A 202 -13.82 -3.89 -7.42
CA SER A 202 -14.32 -3.52 -6.10
C SER A 202 -13.18 -3.57 -5.10
N ASP A 203 -13.12 -2.59 -4.21
CA ASP A 203 -12.12 -2.53 -3.14
C ASP A 203 -12.33 -3.68 -2.14
N GLY A 204 -11.27 -4.42 -1.82
CA GLY A 204 -11.36 -5.60 -0.96
C GLY A 204 -11.71 -5.27 0.50
N TRP A 205 -11.31 -4.10 0.97
CA TRP A 205 -11.68 -3.61 2.30
C TRP A 205 -13.18 -3.30 2.37
N GLU A 206 -13.74 -2.59 1.40
CA GLU A 206 -15.18 -2.31 1.33
C GLU A 206 -16.02 -3.60 1.21
N LEU A 207 -15.55 -4.60 0.46
CA LEU A 207 -16.21 -5.91 0.39
C LEU A 207 -16.22 -6.63 1.76
N ALA A 208 -15.10 -6.59 2.47
CA ALA A 208 -15.00 -7.17 3.81
C ALA A 208 -15.91 -6.45 4.82
N LEU A 209 -15.94 -5.11 4.79
CA LEU A 209 -16.85 -4.32 5.63
C LEU A 209 -18.32 -4.64 5.35
N ALA A 210 -18.69 -4.80 4.07
CA ALA A 210 -20.06 -5.17 3.69
C ALA A 210 -20.44 -6.56 4.22
N SER A 211 -19.53 -7.54 4.14
CA SER A 211 -19.72 -8.88 4.71
C SER A 211 -19.88 -8.85 6.23
N ALA A 212 -18.96 -8.18 6.93
CA ALA A 212 -19.02 -8.08 8.39
C ALA A 212 -20.30 -7.36 8.85
N ARG A 213 -20.72 -6.28 8.18
CA ARG A 213 -22.00 -5.59 8.45
C ARG A 213 -23.20 -6.52 8.27
N ASN A 214 -23.19 -7.34 7.23
CA ASN A 214 -24.26 -8.29 6.95
C ASN A 214 -24.42 -9.30 8.10
N LEU A 215 -23.31 -9.89 8.55
CA LEU A 215 -23.32 -10.83 9.67
C LEU A 215 -23.79 -10.17 10.98
N PHE A 216 -23.27 -8.99 11.31
CA PHE A 216 -23.53 -8.36 12.60
C PHE A 216 -24.97 -7.82 12.71
N THR A 217 -25.57 -7.39 11.59
CA THR A 217 -26.96 -6.89 11.57
C THR A 217 -28.00 -8.01 11.51
N GLN A 218 -27.67 -9.19 10.96
CA GLN A 218 -28.57 -10.36 11.00
C GLN A 218 -28.70 -10.98 12.41
N ALA A 219 -27.80 -10.63 13.33
CA ALA A 219 -27.82 -11.10 14.71
C ALA A 219 -29.07 -10.66 15.49
N ASP A 220 -29.74 -9.57 15.09
CA ASP A 220 -31.01 -9.14 15.71
C ASP A 220 -32.20 -10.04 15.36
N LEU A 221 -32.11 -10.86 14.31
CA LEU A 221 -33.24 -11.64 13.81
C LEU A 221 -33.19 -13.12 14.21
N HIS A 222 -32.00 -13.74 14.38
CA HIS A 222 -31.87 -15.19 14.61
C HIS A 222 -30.58 -15.59 15.37
N ALA A 223 -30.28 -14.95 16.51
CA ALA A 223 -29.03 -15.14 17.28
C ALA A 223 -28.68 -16.60 17.63
N GLU A 224 -29.64 -17.53 17.68
CA GLU A 224 -29.42 -18.94 18.00
C GLU A 224 -29.40 -19.89 16.79
N THR A 225 -29.62 -19.41 15.55
CA THR A 225 -29.88 -20.31 14.41
C THR A 225 -29.15 -20.02 13.11
N VAL A 226 -28.49 -18.86 12.95
CA VAL A 226 -27.73 -18.55 11.73
C VAL A 226 -26.24 -18.70 11.99
N HIS A 227 -25.64 -19.70 11.35
CA HIS A 227 -24.19 -19.87 11.32
C HIS A 227 -23.56 -18.89 10.32
N VAL A 228 -22.26 -18.59 10.45
CA VAL A 228 -21.55 -17.65 9.54
C VAL A 228 -21.71 -18.08 8.08
N GLU A 229 -21.71 -19.39 7.84
CA GLU A 229 -21.86 -20.03 6.53
C GLU A 229 -23.26 -19.88 5.90
N GLU A 230 -24.26 -19.48 6.69
CA GLU A 230 -25.66 -19.37 6.26
C GLU A 230 -26.10 -17.91 6.01
N ALA A 231 -25.26 -16.93 6.38
CA ALA A 231 -25.49 -15.53 6.11
C ALA A 231 -25.30 -15.22 4.62
N GLY A 232 -26.25 -14.49 4.00
CA GLY A 232 -26.24 -14.12 2.57
C GLY A 232 -25.13 -13.15 2.12
N GLY A 233 -23.97 -13.16 2.79
CA GLY A 233 -22.82 -12.29 2.55
C GLY A 233 -21.51 -12.85 3.12
N ASP A 234 -21.40 -14.18 3.28
CA ASP A 234 -20.16 -14.84 3.72
C ASP A 234 -18.97 -14.48 2.82
N PHE A 235 -17.85 -14.11 3.45
CA PHE A 235 -16.61 -13.72 2.80
C PHE A 235 -15.58 -14.86 2.72
N ALA A 236 -15.80 -16.01 3.38
CA ALA A 236 -14.80 -17.08 3.45
C ALA A 236 -14.38 -17.62 2.09
N ALA A 237 -15.32 -17.78 1.16
CA ALA A 237 -14.99 -18.20 -0.20
C ALA A 237 -14.10 -17.19 -0.94
N GLU A 238 -14.27 -15.90 -0.67
CA GLU A 238 -13.41 -14.84 -1.22
C GLU A 238 -12.07 -14.77 -0.48
N ALA A 239 -12.05 -14.93 0.84
CA ALA A 239 -10.83 -15.02 1.64
C ALA A 239 -9.96 -16.21 1.21
N HIS A 240 -10.56 -17.37 0.94
CA HIS A 240 -9.87 -18.55 0.40
C HIS A 240 -9.24 -18.25 -0.97
N ARG A 241 -10.00 -17.67 -1.91
CA ARG A 241 -9.48 -17.23 -3.22
C ARG A 241 -8.34 -16.21 -3.09
N LEU A 242 -8.43 -15.31 -2.12
CA LEU A 242 -7.40 -14.31 -1.86
C LEU A 242 -6.13 -14.95 -1.28
N GLY A 243 -6.27 -15.96 -0.42
CA GLY A 243 -5.15 -16.77 0.07
C GLY A 243 -4.43 -17.51 -1.04
N ALA A 244 -5.18 -18.16 -1.94
CA ALA A 244 -4.61 -18.80 -3.12
C ALA A 244 -3.92 -17.78 -4.05
N THR A 245 -4.54 -16.63 -4.26
CA THR A 245 -3.97 -15.53 -5.05
C THR A 245 -2.62 -15.06 -4.50
N LEU A 246 -2.53 -14.85 -3.17
CA LEU A 246 -1.28 -14.44 -2.54
C LEU A 246 -0.18 -15.50 -2.69
N ALA A 247 -0.51 -16.77 -2.48
CA ALA A 247 0.44 -17.87 -2.65
C ALA A 247 0.99 -17.95 -4.09
N GLU A 248 0.14 -17.72 -5.10
CA GLU A 248 0.59 -17.68 -6.50
C GLU A 248 1.55 -16.51 -6.76
N VAL A 249 1.21 -15.30 -6.29
CA VAL A 249 2.08 -14.12 -6.39
C VAL A 249 3.41 -14.39 -5.69
N HIS A 250 3.41 -14.92 -4.47
CA HIS A 250 4.63 -15.30 -3.76
C HIS A 250 5.49 -16.30 -4.53
N GLY A 251 4.89 -17.29 -5.19
CA GLY A 251 5.60 -18.25 -6.03
C GLY A 251 6.33 -17.57 -7.20
N VAL A 252 5.64 -16.67 -7.91
CA VAL A 252 6.24 -15.91 -9.01
C VAL A 252 7.34 -14.96 -8.53
N LEU A 253 7.16 -14.31 -7.37
CA LEU A 253 8.20 -13.44 -6.80
C LEU A 253 9.47 -14.22 -6.42
N ALA A 254 9.30 -15.41 -5.82
CA ALA A 254 10.42 -16.29 -5.49
C ALA A 254 11.18 -16.73 -6.74
N GLU A 255 10.47 -17.07 -7.83
CA GLU A 255 11.08 -17.45 -9.09
C GLU A 255 11.82 -16.27 -9.76
N ALA A 256 11.19 -15.10 -9.79
CA ALA A 256 11.72 -13.93 -10.50
C ALA A 256 12.91 -13.28 -9.78
N PHE A 257 12.92 -13.26 -8.44
CA PHE A 257 13.94 -12.56 -7.64
C PHE A 257 14.86 -13.49 -6.85
N GLY A 258 14.57 -14.79 -6.85
CA GLY A 258 15.27 -15.77 -6.03
C GLY A 258 14.87 -15.71 -4.56
N THR A 259 15.47 -16.63 -3.80
CA THR A 259 15.27 -16.76 -2.35
C THR A 259 16.61 -16.74 -1.63
N SER A 260 16.61 -16.36 -0.36
CA SER A 260 17.80 -16.36 0.50
C SER A 260 17.50 -16.95 1.88
N PRO A 261 18.50 -17.52 2.58
CA PRO A 261 18.32 -17.94 3.97
C PRO A 261 17.86 -16.77 4.85
N LEU A 262 16.96 -17.05 5.80
CA LEU A 262 16.48 -16.08 6.77
C LEU A 262 17.11 -16.35 8.14
N ASP A 263 17.79 -15.37 8.71
CA ASP A 263 18.32 -15.45 10.08
C ASP A 263 17.19 -15.18 11.09
N LEU A 264 16.50 -16.25 11.50
CA LEU A 264 15.43 -16.17 12.48
C LEU A 264 15.88 -15.64 13.85
N GLY A 265 17.16 -15.77 14.20
CA GLY A 265 17.71 -15.21 15.42
C GLY A 265 17.82 -13.68 15.35
N GLU A 266 18.19 -13.13 14.20
CA GLU A 266 18.15 -11.68 13.96
C GLU A 266 16.71 -11.15 13.88
N VAL A 267 15.81 -11.88 13.22
CA VAL A 267 14.38 -11.51 13.16
C VAL A 267 13.79 -11.41 14.57
N ALA A 268 13.99 -12.43 15.41
CA ALA A 268 13.53 -12.44 16.79
C ALA A 268 14.08 -11.26 17.61
N ARG A 269 15.38 -10.97 17.48
CA ARG A 269 16.02 -9.82 18.16
C ARG A 269 15.44 -8.49 17.69
N THR A 270 15.14 -8.36 16.40
CA THR A 270 14.55 -7.14 15.85
C THR A 270 13.11 -6.94 16.32
N MET A 271 12.28 -7.98 16.32
CA MET A 271 10.92 -7.93 16.89
C MET A 271 10.96 -7.58 18.39
N GLY A 272 11.89 -8.17 19.15
CA GLY A 272 12.09 -7.85 20.56
C GLY A 272 12.48 -6.39 20.82
N ARG A 273 13.36 -5.81 19.99
CA ARG A 273 13.69 -4.37 20.07
C ARG A 273 12.47 -3.49 19.80
N ARG A 274 11.73 -3.76 18.73
CA ARG A 274 10.49 -3.02 18.39
C ARG A 274 9.47 -3.09 19.51
N PHE A 275 9.32 -4.26 20.13
CA PHE A 275 8.46 -4.41 21.31
C PHE A 275 8.91 -3.53 22.48
N HIS A 276 10.21 -3.53 22.80
CA HIS A 276 10.73 -2.66 23.86
C HIS A 276 10.50 -1.17 23.57
N GLU A 277 10.71 -0.73 22.33
CA GLU A 277 10.42 0.65 21.91
C GLU A 277 8.91 0.97 21.99
N ALA A 278 8.05 0.01 21.65
CA ALA A 278 6.60 0.16 21.72
C ALA A 278 6.09 0.29 23.16
N VAL A 279 6.68 -0.41 24.13
CA VAL A 279 6.30 -0.31 25.56
C VAL A 279 6.50 1.11 26.10
N GLU A 280 7.51 1.84 25.63
CA GLU A 280 7.74 3.23 26.04
C GLU A 280 6.62 4.18 25.56
N ILE A 281 5.89 3.78 24.51
CA ILE A 281 4.81 4.57 23.90
C ILE A 281 3.43 4.09 24.36
N VAL A 282 3.29 2.78 24.57
CA VAL A 282 2.07 2.09 24.98
C VAL A 282 2.37 1.25 26.23
N PRO A 283 2.32 1.86 27.43
CA PRO A 283 2.69 1.19 28.68
C PRO A 283 1.85 -0.07 28.99
N GLU A 284 0.64 -0.18 28.44
CA GLU A 284 -0.24 -1.35 28.56
C GLU A 284 0.43 -2.64 28.05
N LEU A 285 1.38 -2.54 27.11
CA LEU A 285 2.13 -3.68 26.58
C LEU A 285 3.06 -4.31 27.62
N ALA A 286 3.44 -3.60 28.68
CA ALA A 286 4.35 -4.11 29.70
C ALA A 286 3.82 -5.39 30.38
N GLY A 287 2.49 -5.51 30.52
CA GLY A 287 1.84 -6.69 31.10
C GLY A 287 1.90 -7.95 30.22
N LEU A 288 2.20 -7.79 28.92
CA LEU A 288 2.28 -8.87 27.93
C LEU A 288 3.73 -9.27 27.60
N LYS A 289 4.71 -8.63 28.24
CA LYS A 289 6.14 -8.75 27.93
C LYS A 289 6.61 -10.19 27.87
N ASP A 290 6.36 -10.98 28.92
CA ASP A 290 6.93 -12.32 29.02
C ASP A 290 6.36 -13.24 27.93
N GLY A 291 5.06 -13.16 27.67
CA GLY A 291 4.40 -13.95 26.61
C GLY A 291 4.87 -13.57 25.20
N LEU A 292 4.91 -12.27 24.87
CA LEU A 292 5.30 -11.81 23.54
C LEU A 292 6.78 -12.02 23.25
N LEU A 293 7.67 -11.79 24.22
CA LEU A 293 9.10 -12.08 24.05
C LEU A 293 9.36 -13.58 23.93
N ALA A 294 8.59 -14.43 24.62
CA ALA A 294 8.67 -15.88 24.44
C ALA A 294 8.20 -16.30 23.03
N GLU A 295 7.16 -15.64 22.49
CA GLU A 295 6.70 -15.90 21.12
C GLU A 295 7.78 -15.56 20.08
N PHE A 296 8.47 -14.42 20.22
CA PHE A 296 9.60 -14.07 19.34
C PHE A 296 10.79 -15.01 19.55
N ALA A 297 11.11 -15.39 20.79
CA ALA A 297 12.22 -16.28 21.08
C ALA A 297 11.99 -17.70 20.50
N ALA A 298 10.74 -18.12 20.31
CA ALA A 298 10.41 -19.41 19.71
C ALA A 298 10.94 -19.54 18.27
N LEU A 299 11.14 -18.43 17.55
CA LEU A 299 11.76 -18.42 16.22
C LEU A 299 13.15 -19.04 16.20
N ALA A 300 13.93 -18.89 17.28
CA ALA A 300 15.27 -19.47 17.37
C ALA A 300 15.25 -21.02 17.45
N GLY A 301 14.12 -21.62 17.79
CA GLY A 301 13.91 -23.07 17.85
C GLY A 301 13.42 -23.69 16.54
N VAL A 302 13.11 -22.88 15.52
CA VAL A 302 12.62 -23.37 14.24
C VAL A 302 13.76 -23.97 13.42
N THR A 303 13.65 -25.26 13.09
CA THR A 303 14.57 -25.93 12.18
C THR A 303 14.01 -25.95 10.76
N ASP A 304 14.85 -25.69 9.76
CA ASP A 304 14.49 -25.61 8.34
C ASP A 304 13.45 -24.50 8.04
N PRO A 305 13.78 -23.23 8.32
CA PRO A 305 12.86 -22.13 8.05
C PRO A 305 12.65 -21.92 6.55
N GLU A 306 11.45 -21.46 6.19
CA GLU A 306 11.19 -21.02 4.82
C GLU A 306 12.17 -19.89 4.45
N SER A 307 12.67 -19.94 3.22
CA SER A 307 13.61 -18.93 2.74
C SER A 307 12.91 -17.57 2.62
N ALA A 308 13.67 -16.50 2.89
CA ALA A 308 13.24 -15.16 2.58
C ALA A 308 13.15 -14.98 1.06
N GLN A 309 12.22 -14.14 0.63
CA GLN A 309 11.99 -13.80 -0.77
C GLN A 309 11.50 -12.35 -0.89
N ARG A 310 11.37 -11.87 -2.13
CA ARG A 310 10.60 -10.64 -2.34
C ARG A 310 9.13 -10.89 -1.97
N VAL A 311 8.58 -9.92 -1.26
CA VAL A 311 7.22 -9.90 -0.72
C VAL A 311 6.57 -8.55 -1.07
N HIS A 312 5.26 -8.43 -0.89
CA HIS A 312 4.57 -7.15 -0.97
C HIS A 312 5.02 -6.21 0.16
N GLY A 313 5.22 -6.75 1.36
CA GLY A 313 5.84 -6.05 2.49
C GLY A 313 4.94 -5.07 3.24
N ASP A 314 3.72 -4.80 2.75
CA ASP A 314 2.67 -4.02 3.42
C ASP A 314 1.26 -4.47 2.98
N LEU A 315 1.05 -5.78 2.85
CA LEU A 315 -0.22 -6.31 2.38
C LEU A 315 -1.34 -6.14 3.42
N HIS A 316 -2.48 -5.63 2.97
CA HIS A 316 -3.76 -5.56 3.70
C HIS A 316 -4.94 -5.51 2.70
N LEU A 317 -6.19 -5.61 3.16
CA LEU A 317 -7.37 -5.65 2.28
C LEU A 317 -7.50 -4.42 1.37
N GLY A 318 -7.12 -3.24 1.85
CA GLY A 318 -7.06 -2.03 1.03
C GLY A 318 -6.04 -2.06 -0.13
N GLN A 319 -5.13 -3.04 -0.15
CA GLN A 319 -4.22 -3.30 -1.27
C GLN A 319 -4.70 -4.45 -2.15
N THR A 320 -6.01 -4.74 -2.11
CA THR A 320 -6.62 -5.79 -2.90
C THR A 320 -7.83 -5.27 -3.65
N LEU A 321 -7.96 -5.69 -4.89
CA LEU A 321 -9.06 -5.35 -5.77
C LEU A 321 -9.71 -6.63 -6.31
N ARG A 322 -11.03 -6.75 -6.18
CA ARG A 322 -11.79 -7.87 -6.74
C ARG A 322 -12.40 -7.48 -8.08
N THR A 323 -11.99 -8.17 -9.14
CA THR A 323 -12.57 -8.04 -10.48
C THR A 323 -13.49 -9.22 -10.78
N SER A 324 -14.16 -9.27 -11.93
CA SER A 324 -14.94 -10.46 -12.33
C SER A 324 -14.07 -11.71 -12.56
N VAL A 325 -12.80 -11.53 -12.90
CA VAL A 325 -11.87 -12.62 -13.27
C VAL A 325 -10.98 -13.09 -12.11
N GLY A 326 -10.95 -12.36 -11.00
CA GLY A 326 -10.19 -12.77 -9.81
C GLY A 326 -9.75 -11.59 -8.95
N TRP A 327 -8.99 -11.91 -7.91
CA TRP A 327 -8.31 -10.95 -7.04
C TRP A 327 -7.06 -10.40 -7.72
N LYS A 328 -6.83 -9.11 -7.47
CA LYS A 328 -5.67 -8.34 -7.90
C LYS A 328 -5.01 -7.73 -6.67
N LEU A 329 -3.69 -7.89 -6.53
CA LEU A 329 -2.88 -7.19 -5.54
C LEU A 329 -2.32 -5.92 -6.20
N VAL A 330 -2.22 -4.85 -5.43
CA VAL A 330 -1.77 -3.53 -5.90
C VAL A 330 -0.83 -2.90 -4.88
N ASP A 331 -0.12 -1.83 -5.28
CA ASP A 331 0.71 -1.00 -4.39
C ASP A 331 1.85 -1.75 -3.69
N PHE A 332 2.77 -2.31 -4.49
CA PHE A 332 3.94 -3.03 -3.98
C PHE A 332 5.06 -2.08 -3.49
N GLU A 333 4.73 -0.84 -3.11
CA GLU A 333 5.70 0.14 -2.60
C GLU A 333 6.34 -0.29 -1.28
N GLY A 334 5.70 -1.19 -0.53
CA GLY A 334 6.11 -1.61 0.82
C GLY A 334 5.81 -0.55 1.88
N GLU A 335 6.22 -0.81 3.13
CA GLU A 335 5.89 0.06 4.27
C GLU A 335 6.39 1.51 4.08
N PRO A 336 5.50 2.53 4.11
CA PRO A 336 5.85 3.92 3.81
C PRO A 336 6.90 4.56 4.73
N VAL A 337 7.12 4.01 5.92
CA VAL A 337 8.06 4.56 6.92
C VAL A 337 9.50 4.12 6.65
N LYS A 338 9.71 3.00 5.96
CA LYS A 338 11.04 2.47 5.63
C LYS A 338 11.66 3.22 4.46
N ASP A 339 12.98 3.22 4.37
CA ASP A 339 13.65 3.74 3.19
C ASP A 339 13.52 2.76 1.99
N LEU A 340 13.82 3.22 0.78
CA LEU A 340 13.65 2.43 -0.43
C LEU A 340 14.53 1.16 -0.44
N ALA A 341 15.73 1.23 0.13
CA ALA A 341 16.64 0.10 0.17
C ALA A 341 16.12 -0.99 1.11
N GLU A 342 15.61 -0.60 2.27
CA GLU A 342 14.95 -1.48 3.24
C GLU A 342 13.69 -2.12 2.67
N ARG A 343 12.87 -1.37 1.91
CA ARG A 343 11.65 -1.90 1.28
C ARG A 343 11.92 -2.98 0.22
N ARG A 344 13.14 -3.02 -0.34
CA ARG A 344 13.56 -4.02 -1.34
C ARG A 344 14.18 -5.27 -0.73
N LEU A 345 14.47 -5.28 0.57
CA LEU A 345 15.07 -6.45 1.22
C LEU A 345 14.09 -7.64 1.20
N PRO A 346 14.58 -8.86 0.92
CA PRO A 346 13.79 -10.07 1.08
C PRO A 346 13.31 -10.24 2.53
N ASP A 347 12.11 -10.79 2.71
CA ASP A 347 11.54 -11.12 4.01
C ASP A 347 10.77 -12.46 3.92
N SER A 348 10.27 -12.93 5.06
CA SER A 348 9.39 -14.09 5.12
C SER A 348 8.04 -13.79 4.44
N PRO A 349 7.53 -14.70 3.59
CA PRO A 349 6.15 -14.64 3.07
C PRO A 349 5.08 -14.52 4.16
N TRP A 350 5.39 -15.02 5.37
CA TRP A 350 4.49 -14.96 6.52
C TRP A 350 4.25 -13.54 7.03
N ARG A 351 5.08 -12.56 6.64
CA ARG A 351 4.82 -11.15 6.91
C ARG A 351 3.59 -10.63 6.17
N ASP A 352 3.44 -10.98 4.89
CA ASP A 352 2.27 -10.58 4.10
C ASP A 352 1.01 -11.30 4.56
N VAL A 353 1.13 -12.59 4.90
CA VAL A 353 0.03 -13.39 5.49
C VAL A 353 -0.42 -12.78 6.82
N ALA A 354 0.52 -12.41 7.70
CA ALA A 354 0.21 -11.71 8.94
C ALA A 354 -0.47 -10.36 8.68
N GLY A 355 0.00 -9.63 7.66
CA GLY A 355 -0.62 -8.40 7.16
C GLY A 355 -2.12 -8.55 6.86
N MET A 356 -2.47 -9.57 6.09
CA MET A 356 -3.86 -9.83 5.73
C MET A 356 -4.71 -10.26 6.93
N ILE A 357 -4.19 -11.11 7.82
CA ILE A 357 -4.91 -11.54 9.04
C ILE A 357 -5.23 -10.33 9.92
N ARG A 358 -4.25 -9.46 10.17
CA ARG A 358 -4.48 -8.20 10.89
C ARG A 358 -5.50 -7.31 10.19
N SER A 359 -5.53 -7.31 8.86
CA SER A 359 -6.55 -6.56 8.10
C SER A 359 -7.97 -7.09 8.31
N PHE A 360 -8.16 -8.40 8.51
CA PHE A 360 -9.47 -8.97 8.88
C PHE A 360 -9.91 -8.49 10.26
N ASP A 361 -8.99 -8.50 11.25
CA ASP A 361 -9.26 -7.97 12.59
C ASP A 361 -9.75 -6.52 12.56
N TYR A 362 -9.07 -5.69 11.76
CA TYR A 362 -9.43 -4.28 11.59
C TYR A 362 -10.77 -4.08 10.90
N ALA A 363 -11.08 -4.87 9.87
CA ALA A 363 -12.36 -4.78 9.16
C ALA A 363 -13.53 -5.09 10.11
N ALA A 364 -13.44 -6.21 10.84
CA ALA A 364 -14.44 -6.61 11.82
C ALA A 364 -14.59 -5.58 12.94
N ALA A 365 -13.48 -5.08 13.49
CA ALA A 365 -13.50 -4.07 14.54
C ALA A 365 -14.09 -2.71 14.09
N THR A 366 -13.85 -2.32 12.84
CA THR A 366 -14.43 -1.10 12.26
C THR A 366 -15.95 -1.18 12.26
N VAL A 367 -16.51 -2.29 11.76
CA VAL A 367 -17.95 -2.52 11.74
C VAL A 367 -18.51 -2.63 13.16
N ALA A 368 -17.82 -3.33 14.05
CA ALA A 368 -18.26 -3.50 15.43
C ALA A 368 -18.40 -2.15 16.15
N ARG A 369 -17.46 -1.23 15.90
CA ARG A 369 -17.51 0.13 16.43
C ARG A 369 -18.67 0.95 15.88
N ASP A 370 -18.99 0.81 14.60
CA ASP A 370 -20.09 1.53 13.95
C ASP A 370 -21.47 1.06 14.46
N LEU A 371 -21.60 -0.20 14.88
CA LEU A 371 -22.86 -0.81 15.32
C LEU A 371 -23.06 -0.86 16.85
N GLY A 372 -21.99 -0.87 17.65
CA GLY A 372 -22.07 -1.02 19.11
C GLY A 372 -22.62 0.21 19.84
N SER A 373 -23.95 0.33 19.93
CA SER A 373 -24.63 1.50 20.53
C SER A 373 -25.06 1.29 22.00
N THR A 374 -25.37 0.05 22.39
CA THR A 374 -25.76 -0.34 23.76
C THR A 374 -24.89 -1.49 24.31
N SER A 375 -24.93 -1.73 25.63
CA SER A 375 -24.05 -2.72 26.29
C SER A 375 -24.31 -4.17 25.88
N ASP A 376 -25.57 -4.54 25.69
CA ASP A 376 -25.95 -5.93 25.34
C ASP A 376 -25.68 -6.21 23.85
N GLU A 377 -25.95 -5.23 22.98
CA GLU A 377 -25.57 -5.26 21.56
C GLU A 377 -24.04 -5.36 21.41
N ALA A 378 -23.28 -4.63 22.23
CA ALA A 378 -21.82 -4.62 22.16
C ALA A 378 -21.19 -6.00 22.45
N ALA A 379 -21.74 -6.77 23.39
CA ALA A 379 -21.23 -8.12 23.68
C ALA A 379 -21.48 -9.09 22.51
N GLN A 380 -22.69 -9.06 21.93
CA GLN A 380 -23.05 -9.89 20.78
C GLN A 380 -22.23 -9.52 19.53
N VAL A 381 -22.07 -8.22 19.27
CA VAL A 381 -21.26 -7.71 18.15
C VAL A 381 -19.80 -8.10 18.32
N SER A 382 -19.25 -8.03 19.53
CA SER A 382 -17.88 -8.47 19.83
C SER A 382 -17.69 -9.97 19.56
N TYR A 383 -18.64 -10.81 19.99
CA TYR A 383 -18.60 -12.24 19.71
C TYR A 383 -18.63 -12.54 18.20
N ARG A 384 -19.53 -11.91 17.44
CA ARG A 384 -19.62 -12.08 15.98
C ARG A 384 -18.40 -11.53 15.24
N SER A 385 -17.78 -10.47 15.76
CA SER A 385 -16.50 -9.96 15.26
C SER A 385 -15.42 -11.03 15.36
N GLY A 386 -15.29 -11.68 16.51
CA GLY A 386 -14.37 -12.81 16.69
C GLY A 386 -14.66 -13.99 15.76
N GLU A 387 -15.92 -14.39 15.62
CA GLU A 387 -16.32 -15.48 14.71
C GLU A 387 -15.99 -15.15 13.24
N TRP A 388 -16.35 -13.96 12.76
CA TRP A 388 -16.08 -13.54 11.38
C TRP A 388 -14.58 -13.53 11.08
N THR A 389 -13.77 -12.97 11.98
CA THR A 389 -12.32 -12.94 11.84
C THR A 389 -11.75 -14.35 11.78
N ALA A 390 -12.13 -15.22 12.72
CA ALA A 390 -11.62 -16.59 12.78
C ALA A 390 -11.98 -17.39 11.52
N HIS A 391 -13.23 -17.27 11.08
CA HIS A 391 -13.74 -17.97 9.89
C HIS A 391 -12.99 -17.55 8.62
N ASN A 392 -12.82 -16.24 8.39
CA ASN A 392 -12.12 -15.73 7.22
C ASN A 392 -10.61 -15.96 7.27
N THR A 393 -10.00 -15.89 8.45
CA THR A 393 -8.58 -16.24 8.65
C THR A 393 -8.32 -17.69 8.31
N GLN A 394 -9.18 -18.61 8.78
CA GLN A 394 -9.06 -20.02 8.45
C GLN A 394 -9.21 -20.26 6.95
N ALA A 395 -10.23 -19.66 6.32
CA ALA A 395 -10.47 -19.82 4.88
C ALA A 395 -9.29 -19.28 4.05
N PHE A 396 -8.75 -18.12 4.40
CA PHE A 396 -7.56 -17.53 3.77
C PHE A 396 -6.33 -18.45 3.89
N LEU A 397 -6.03 -18.92 5.10
CA LEU A 397 -4.90 -19.83 5.34
C LEU A 397 -5.06 -21.16 4.60
N SER A 398 -6.29 -21.69 4.53
CA SER A 398 -6.60 -22.89 3.73
C SER A 398 -6.30 -22.66 2.24
N GLY A 399 -6.78 -21.56 1.65
CA GLY A 399 -6.50 -21.25 0.25
C GLY A 399 -5.01 -21.06 -0.05
N TYR A 400 -4.29 -20.39 0.87
CA TYR A 400 -2.84 -20.21 0.77
C TYR A 400 -2.07 -21.55 0.82
N ALA A 401 -2.45 -22.45 1.73
CA ALA A 401 -1.85 -23.78 1.87
C ALA A 401 -2.16 -24.71 0.68
N GLU A 402 -3.40 -24.70 0.21
CA GLU A 402 -3.86 -25.49 -0.94
C GLU A 402 -3.12 -25.08 -2.22
N GLN A 403 -2.98 -23.78 -2.49
CA GLN A 403 -2.22 -23.29 -3.64
C GLN A 403 -0.74 -23.69 -3.58
N ARG A 404 -0.14 -23.69 -2.39
CA ARG A 404 1.23 -24.18 -2.17
C ARG A 404 1.35 -25.70 -2.23
N GLN A 405 0.23 -26.41 -2.30
CA GLN A 405 0.12 -27.87 -2.31
C GLN A 405 0.79 -28.52 -1.08
N ARG A 406 0.83 -27.82 0.05
CA ARG A 406 1.36 -28.33 1.32
C ARG A 406 0.67 -27.68 2.51
N PRO A 407 0.40 -28.46 3.59
CA PRO A 407 -0.19 -27.90 4.80
C PRO A 407 0.78 -26.93 5.47
N ILE A 408 0.23 -26.02 6.28
CA ILE A 408 1.02 -25.12 7.13
C ILE A 408 1.66 -25.96 8.24
N SER A 409 2.99 -26.06 8.21
CA SER A 409 3.79 -26.81 9.17
C SER A 409 3.82 -26.15 10.56
N ALA A 410 4.24 -26.89 11.58
CA ALA A 410 4.40 -26.34 12.93
C ALA A 410 5.41 -25.17 12.97
N ALA A 411 6.50 -25.26 12.19
CA ALA A 411 7.49 -24.18 12.06
C ALA A 411 6.87 -22.92 11.45
N GLU A 412 6.04 -23.07 10.42
CA GLU A 412 5.35 -21.96 9.77
C GLU A 412 4.29 -21.32 10.68
N GLN A 413 3.62 -22.09 11.53
CA GLN A 413 2.71 -21.55 12.54
C GLN A 413 3.45 -20.68 13.57
N VAL A 414 4.67 -21.08 13.99
CA VAL A 414 5.52 -20.26 14.87
C VAL A 414 5.92 -18.95 14.18
N LEU A 415 6.33 -19.02 12.91
CA LEU A 415 6.64 -17.84 12.11
C LEU A 415 5.43 -16.90 12.02
N LEU A 416 4.27 -17.45 11.64
CA LEU A 416 3.05 -16.67 11.51
C LEU A 416 2.66 -15.97 12.82
N ALA A 417 2.67 -16.69 13.94
CA ALA A 417 2.35 -16.12 15.24
C ALA A 417 3.29 -14.94 15.60
N ALA A 418 4.61 -15.10 15.36
CA ALA A 418 5.57 -14.05 15.60
C ALA A 418 5.36 -12.82 14.71
N TYR A 419 5.10 -12.99 13.40
CA TYR A 419 4.84 -11.87 12.49
C TYR A 419 3.50 -11.17 12.77
N VAL A 420 2.45 -11.90 13.17
CA VAL A 420 1.18 -11.30 13.61
C VAL A 420 1.40 -10.46 14.88
N ALA A 421 2.18 -10.97 15.84
CA ALA A 421 2.52 -10.23 17.05
C ALA A 421 3.35 -8.97 16.75
N ASP A 422 4.40 -9.05 15.92
CA ASP A 422 5.22 -7.89 15.55
C ASP A 422 4.39 -6.81 14.84
N LYS A 423 3.51 -7.21 13.91
CA LYS A 423 2.61 -6.27 13.23
C LYS A 423 1.63 -5.61 14.21
N ALA A 424 1.05 -6.37 15.14
CA ALA A 424 0.15 -5.81 16.15
C ALA A 424 0.87 -4.86 17.13
N VAL A 425 2.14 -5.10 17.46
CA VAL A 425 3.00 -4.18 18.24
C VAL A 425 3.22 -2.86 17.48
N TYR A 426 3.52 -2.94 16.19
CA TYR A 426 3.64 -1.76 15.32
C TYR A 426 2.33 -0.98 15.27
N GLU A 427 1.21 -1.66 15.05
CA GLU A 427 -0.13 -1.07 15.02
C GLU A 427 -0.48 -0.38 16.33
N ALA A 428 -0.22 -0.99 17.50
CA ALA A 428 -0.46 -0.36 18.80
C ALA A 428 0.26 0.98 18.93
N THR A 429 1.53 1.02 18.49
CA THR A 429 2.33 2.25 18.49
C THR A 429 1.76 3.30 17.53
N TYR A 430 1.34 2.88 16.34
CA TYR A 430 0.75 3.76 15.34
C TYR A 430 -0.58 4.35 15.81
N GLU A 431 -1.49 3.52 16.33
CA GLU A 431 -2.81 3.96 16.80
C GLU A 431 -2.70 4.87 18.02
N ALA A 432 -1.81 4.57 18.98
CA ALA A 432 -1.58 5.43 20.14
C ALA A 432 -1.18 6.86 19.74
N ARG A 433 -0.46 7.02 18.63
CA ARG A 433 0.00 8.33 18.13
C ARG A 433 -1.03 9.04 17.25
N ASN A 434 -1.73 8.30 16.41
CA ASN A 434 -2.54 8.90 15.33
C ASN A 434 -4.05 8.77 15.55
N ARG A 435 -4.51 7.69 16.19
CA ARG A 435 -5.93 7.39 16.42
C ARG A 435 -6.13 6.66 17.76
N PRO A 436 -5.94 7.33 18.91
CA PRO A 436 -5.96 6.66 20.22
C PRO A 436 -7.23 5.83 20.50
N GLY A 437 -8.36 6.22 19.91
CA GLY A 437 -9.61 5.47 20.00
C GLY A 437 -9.62 4.10 19.33
N TRP A 438 -8.59 3.74 18.56
CA TRP A 438 -8.42 2.46 17.86
C TRP A 438 -7.43 1.52 18.57
N LEU A 439 -6.73 2.00 19.61
CA LEU A 439 -5.68 1.25 20.32
C LEU A 439 -6.15 -0.10 20.90
N ALA A 440 -7.44 -0.22 21.25
CA ALA A 440 -8.00 -1.46 21.78
C ALA A 440 -7.91 -2.65 20.80
N ILE A 441 -7.88 -2.38 19.48
CA ILE A 441 -7.84 -3.41 18.43
C ILE A 441 -6.52 -4.20 18.49
N PRO A 442 -5.33 -3.57 18.34
CA PRO A 442 -4.07 -4.29 18.46
C PRO A 442 -3.82 -4.84 19.87
N LEU A 443 -4.27 -4.17 20.94
CA LEU A 443 -4.11 -4.67 22.31
C LEU A 443 -4.88 -5.98 22.57
N THR A 444 -6.09 -6.11 22.02
CA THR A 444 -6.90 -7.33 22.17
C THR A 444 -6.22 -8.52 21.47
N ALA A 445 -5.71 -8.31 20.26
CA ALA A 445 -4.97 -9.33 19.51
C ALA A 445 -3.68 -9.75 20.22
N LEU A 446 -2.90 -8.77 20.72
CA LEU A 446 -1.69 -9.05 21.48
C LEU A 446 -1.97 -9.79 22.79
N THR A 447 -3.10 -9.49 23.45
CA THR A 447 -3.51 -10.21 24.68
C THR A 447 -3.81 -11.67 24.37
N ALA A 448 -4.55 -11.95 23.29
CA ALA A 448 -4.85 -13.32 22.86
C ALA A 448 -3.56 -14.11 22.55
N LEU A 449 -2.59 -13.48 21.87
CA LEU A 449 -1.30 -14.11 21.55
C LEU A 449 -0.42 -14.30 22.80
N GLY A 450 -0.31 -13.27 23.64
CA GLY A 450 0.52 -13.30 24.86
C GLY A 450 0.03 -14.26 25.94
N GLN A 451 -1.25 -14.68 25.89
CA GLN A 451 -1.83 -15.67 26.80
C GLN A 451 -1.87 -17.10 26.23
N ALA A 452 -1.59 -17.29 24.93
CA ALA A 452 -1.78 -18.56 24.23
C ALA A 452 -0.72 -19.64 24.53
N ARG A 453 0.30 -19.36 25.34
CA ARG A 453 1.30 -20.36 25.79
C ARG A 453 1.54 -20.29 27.30
N PRO A 454 1.26 -21.37 28.06
CA PRO A 454 1.60 -21.46 29.48
C PRO A 454 3.11 -21.61 29.73
#